data_AF-A0A929TEK2-F1
#
_entry.id   AF-A0A929TEK2-F1
#
_cell.length_a   1.000
_cell.length_b   1.000
_cell.length_c   1.000
_cell.angle_alpha   90.00
_cell.angle_beta   90.00
_cell.angle_gamma   90.00
#
_symmetry.space_group_name_H-M   'P 1'
#
loop_
_entity.id
_entity.type
_entity.pdbx_description
1 polymer ?
#
loop_
_entity_poly.entity_id
_entity_poly.type
_entity_poly.pdbx_seq_one_letter_code
_entity_poly.pdbx_strand_id
1 'polypeptide(L)'
;KEDLDLVDSPIFQESTGEAFLTTPYEFHGRVTGEMRSKLLSNVGFPVTKLYRASLLKENSIRFRERTVTEDEDFLAEVYGRIRSIGVLTTLMYKYQDNEGSSTKKDTGLINFDILADCVLAAYRKLTKIPDYASFQEGAESFYCNRIALALILYQAMEEAEEHNSLCASAIWDQLQQKKALLKEVYRQTVRENPALNPYLSVEQKQIIRKYLM
;
A
#
# COMPACT_ATOMS: atom_id res chain seq x y z
N LYS A 1 -17.60 -23.96 13.60
CA LYS A 1 -16.20 -23.62 13.26
C LYS A 1 -16.28 -22.80 11.99
N GLU A 2 -15.94 -21.53 12.04
CA GLU A 2 -16.06 -20.66 10.87
C GLU A 2 -14.89 -20.91 9.93
N ASP A 3 -15.20 -21.04 8.64
CA ASP A 3 -14.22 -21.27 7.60
C ASP A 3 -13.84 -19.92 6.98
N LEU A 4 -12.83 -19.29 7.58
CA LEU A 4 -12.42 -17.91 7.28
C LEU A 4 -11.22 -17.87 6.33
N ASP A 5 -11.20 -16.90 5.41
CA ASP A 5 -10.07 -16.72 4.49
C ASP A 5 -8.88 -16.01 5.15
N LEU A 6 -9.18 -15.13 6.11
CA LEU A 6 -8.22 -14.33 6.86
C LEU A 6 -8.70 -14.20 8.31
N VAL A 7 -7.77 -14.16 9.25
CA VAL A 7 -8.03 -13.72 10.62
C VAL A 7 -7.03 -12.63 10.96
N ASP A 8 -7.49 -11.47 11.45
CA ASP A 8 -6.65 -10.38 11.94
C ASP A 8 -6.73 -10.27 13.46
N SER A 9 -5.64 -9.78 14.06
CA SER A 9 -5.52 -9.60 15.50
C SER A 9 -4.88 -8.26 15.83
N PRO A 10 -5.10 -7.74 17.05
CA PRO A 10 -4.43 -6.53 17.50
C PRO A 10 -2.92 -6.73 17.58
N ILE A 11 -2.20 -5.63 17.35
CA ILE A 11 -0.76 -5.50 17.52
C ILE A 11 -0.49 -4.61 18.73
N PHE A 12 0.43 -5.03 19.58
CA PHE A 12 0.97 -4.20 20.66
C PHE A 12 2.26 -3.58 20.18
N GLN A 13 2.34 -2.25 20.19
CA GLN A 13 3.52 -1.50 19.78
C GLN A 13 4.33 -1.08 21.01
N GLU A 14 5.56 -1.58 21.11
CA GLU A 14 6.42 -1.37 22.29
C GLU A 14 6.77 0.11 22.51
N SER A 15 7.03 0.87 21.45
CA SER A 15 7.37 2.30 21.56
C SER A 15 6.27 3.18 22.13
N THR A 16 5.00 2.88 21.82
CA THR A 16 3.85 3.64 22.33
C THR A 16 3.26 3.02 23.60
N GLY A 17 3.49 1.72 23.83
CA GLY A 17 2.84 0.96 24.89
C GLY A 17 1.35 0.68 24.61
N GLU A 18 0.91 0.89 23.38
CA GLU A 18 -0.50 0.78 22.98
C GLU A 18 -0.76 -0.47 22.15
N ALA A 19 -1.97 -1.00 22.30
CA ALA A 19 -2.49 -2.03 21.41
C ALA A 19 -3.53 -1.41 20.48
N PHE A 20 -3.42 -1.69 19.18
CA PHE A 20 -4.39 -1.26 18.19
C PHE A 20 -4.69 -2.37 17.20
N LEU A 21 -5.83 -2.24 16.54
CA LEU A 21 -6.32 -3.19 15.57
C LEU A 21 -6.54 -2.44 14.24
N THR A 22 -5.95 -2.96 13.17
CA THR A 22 -6.01 -2.33 11.85
C THR A 22 -7.32 -2.60 11.13
N THR A 23 -7.97 -3.73 11.44
CA THR A 23 -9.25 -4.11 10.87
C THR A 23 -10.39 -3.76 11.84
N PRO A 24 -11.37 -2.93 11.45
CA PRO A 24 -12.52 -2.65 12.30
C PRO A 24 -13.26 -3.94 12.72
N TYR A 25 -13.64 -4.07 14.00
CA TYR A 25 -14.25 -5.31 14.51
C TYR A 25 -15.57 -5.65 13.81
N GLU A 26 -16.32 -4.63 13.39
CA GLU A 26 -17.53 -4.75 12.59
C GLU A 26 -17.30 -5.43 11.23
N PHE A 27 -16.04 -5.62 10.80
CA PHE A 27 -15.73 -6.35 9.58
C PHE A 27 -15.73 -7.87 9.74
N HIS A 28 -15.85 -8.37 10.97
CA HIS A 28 -15.94 -9.80 11.23
C HIS A 28 -17.09 -10.45 10.43
N GLY A 29 -16.77 -11.49 9.65
CA GLY A 29 -17.72 -12.22 8.81
C GLY A 29 -17.46 -12.01 7.32
N ARG A 30 -18.53 -11.79 6.55
CA ARG A 30 -18.47 -11.71 5.07
C ARG A 30 -17.93 -10.35 4.61
N VAL A 31 -16.99 -10.37 3.69
CA VAL A 31 -16.34 -9.18 3.14
C VAL A 31 -17.08 -8.68 1.89
N THR A 32 -17.58 -7.46 1.94
CA THR A 32 -18.21 -6.73 0.82
C THR A 32 -17.18 -5.88 0.06
N GLY A 33 -17.55 -5.35 -1.10
CA GLY A 33 -16.72 -4.41 -1.86
C GLY A 33 -16.35 -3.15 -1.07
N GLU A 34 -17.30 -2.56 -0.34
CA GLU A 34 -17.05 -1.41 0.55
C GLU A 34 -16.03 -1.74 1.65
N MET A 35 -16.15 -2.93 2.25
CA MET A 35 -15.19 -3.38 3.27
C MET A 35 -13.81 -3.57 2.66
N ARG A 36 -13.70 -4.14 1.45
CA ARG A 36 -12.41 -4.20 0.73
C ARG A 36 -11.83 -2.81 0.51
N SER A 37 -12.64 -1.85 0.08
CA SER A 37 -12.19 -0.48 -0.11
C SER A 37 -11.59 0.12 1.17
N LYS A 38 -12.24 -0.11 2.31
CA LYS A 38 -11.75 0.36 3.62
C LYS A 38 -10.52 -0.42 4.11
N LEU A 39 -10.43 -1.72 3.85
CA LEU A 39 -9.23 -2.52 4.16
C LEU A 39 -8.01 -2.06 3.35
N LEU A 40 -8.21 -1.59 2.12
CA LEU A 40 -7.14 -1.09 1.26
C LEU A 40 -6.63 0.30 1.66
N SER A 41 -7.42 1.09 2.42
CA SER A 41 -6.97 2.41 2.88
C SER A 41 -5.94 2.32 4.03
N ASN A 42 -6.00 1.25 4.81
CA ASN A 42 -5.01 0.92 5.82
C ASN A 42 -4.81 -0.61 5.88
N VAL A 43 -3.85 -1.09 5.11
CA VAL A 43 -3.64 -2.54 4.96
C VAL A 43 -3.14 -3.21 6.24
N GLY A 44 -2.52 -2.45 7.15
CA GLY A 44 -1.94 -2.95 8.39
C GLY A 44 -0.71 -3.82 8.15
N PHE A 45 -0.48 -4.79 9.05
CA PHE A 45 0.74 -5.61 9.03
C PHE A 45 0.43 -7.06 8.68
N PRO A 46 1.26 -7.73 7.84
CA PRO A 46 1.02 -9.12 7.50
C PRO A 46 1.18 -10.07 8.68
N VAL A 47 2.05 -9.73 9.62
CA VAL A 47 2.43 -10.57 10.77
C VAL A 47 1.32 -10.69 11.83
N THR A 48 0.32 -9.80 11.81
CA THR A 48 -0.82 -9.85 12.74
C THR A 48 -1.95 -10.75 12.25
N LYS A 49 -1.75 -11.41 11.10
CA LYS A 49 -2.79 -12.10 10.34
C LYS A 49 -2.50 -13.57 10.14
N LEU A 50 -3.56 -14.37 10.18
CA LEU A 50 -3.55 -15.78 9.79
C LEU A 50 -4.30 -15.93 8.47
N TYR A 51 -3.64 -16.52 7.48
CA TYR A 51 -4.16 -16.67 6.12
C TYR A 51 -4.59 -18.11 5.87
N ARG A 52 -5.71 -18.30 5.18
CA ARG A 52 -6.06 -19.60 4.62
C ARG A 52 -4.99 -19.99 3.59
N ALA A 53 -4.34 -21.14 3.81
CA ALA A 53 -3.25 -21.59 2.95
C ALA A 53 -3.68 -21.81 1.48
N SER A 54 -4.90 -22.29 1.24
CA SER A 54 -5.41 -22.50 -0.12
C SER A 54 -5.62 -21.18 -0.86
N LEU A 55 -6.11 -20.13 -0.19
CA LEU A 55 -6.24 -18.78 -0.77
C LEU A 55 -4.89 -18.33 -1.38
N LEU A 56 -3.82 -18.44 -0.59
CA LEU A 56 -2.48 -18.03 -1.05
C LEU A 56 -1.96 -18.95 -2.17
N LYS A 57 -2.15 -20.26 -2.07
CA LYS A 57 -1.63 -21.23 -3.04
C LYS A 57 -2.33 -21.13 -4.39
N GLU A 58 -3.66 -21.15 -4.41
CA GLU A 58 -4.48 -21.16 -5.63
C GLU A 58 -4.36 -19.86 -6.42
N ASN A 59 -4.15 -18.74 -5.73
CA ASN A 59 -4.00 -17.43 -6.35
C ASN A 59 -2.53 -17.02 -6.56
N SER A 60 -1.57 -17.88 -6.21
CA SER A 60 -0.12 -17.59 -6.30
C SER A 60 0.31 -16.29 -5.58
N ILE A 61 -0.37 -15.94 -4.48
CA ILE A 61 -0.09 -14.72 -3.71
C ILE A 61 1.20 -14.93 -2.92
N ARG A 62 2.24 -14.15 -3.23
CA ARG A 62 3.55 -14.19 -2.58
C ARG A 62 4.07 -12.77 -2.39
N PHE A 63 4.92 -12.57 -1.38
CA PHE A 63 5.69 -11.35 -1.30
C PHE A 63 6.53 -11.19 -2.56
N ARG A 64 6.55 -9.99 -3.13
CA ARG A 64 7.47 -9.68 -4.21
C ARG A 64 8.89 -9.66 -3.66
N GLU A 65 9.81 -10.27 -4.40
CA GLU A 65 11.22 -10.26 -4.04
C GLU A 65 11.88 -8.95 -4.47
N ARG A 66 12.96 -8.57 -3.76
CA ARG A 66 13.84 -7.43 -4.11
C ARG A 66 13.15 -6.07 -4.19
N THR A 67 12.10 -5.87 -3.40
CA THR A 67 11.40 -4.60 -3.24
C THR A 67 11.19 -4.35 -1.76
N VAL A 68 11.24 -3.09 -1.36
CA VAL A 68 10.65 -2.64 -0.09
C VAL A 68 9.16 -2.40 -0.35
N THR A 69 8.34 -2.37 0.71
CA THR A 69 6.85 -2.28 0.66
C THR A 69 6.19 -3.48 -0.02
N GLU A 70 6.85 -4.63 -0.01
CA GLU A 70 6.33 -5.91 -0.49
C GLU A 70 5.12 -6.40 0.31
N ASP A 71 5.05 -6.00 1.58
CA ASP A 71 3.96 -6.28 2.50
C ASP A 71 2.65 -5.61 2.09
N GLU A 72 2.70 -4.36 1.65
CA GLU A 72 1.53 -3.63 1.18
C GLU A 72 0.93 -4.25 -0.09
N ASP A 73 1.76 -4.60 -1.06
CA ASP A 73 1.32 -5.31 -2.28
C ASP A 73 0.70 -6.67 -1.93
N PHE A 74 1.38 -7.44 -1.07
CA PHE A 74 0.85 -8.72 -0.61
C PHE A 74 -0.52 -8.58 0.03
N LEU A 75 -0.68 -7.63 0.95
CA LEU A 75 -1.94 -7.41 1.65
C LEU A 75 -3.03 -6.86 0.73
N ALA A 76 -2.69 -5.96 -0.19
CA ALA A 76 -3.64 -5.47 -1.18
C ALA A 76 -4.19 -6.64 -2.01
N GLU A 77 -3.32 -7.55 -2.46
CA GLU A 77 -3.72 -8.73 -3.23
C GLU A 77 -4.61 -9.70 -2.43
N VAL A 78 -4.29 -9.89 -1.13
CA VAL A 78 -5.12 -10.67 -0.19
C VAL A 78 -6.50 -10.03 -0.05
N TYR A 79 -6.59 -8.75 0.32
CA TYR A 79 -7.87 -8.07 0.55
C TYR A 79 -8.76 -8.03 -0.68
N GLY A 80 -8.17 -7.89 -1.87
CA GLY A 80 -8.91 -7.99 -3.12
C GLY A 80 -9.60 -9.35 -3.33
N ARG A 81 -9.14 -10.42 -2.67
CA ARG A 81 -9.59 -11.81 -2.91
C ARG A 81 -10.37 -12.45 -1.78
N ILE A 82 -10.16 -12.04 -0.53
CA ILE A 82 -10.86 -12.64 0.61
C ILE A 82 -12.37 -12.45 0.50
N ARG A 83 -13.12 -13.45 0.95
CA ARG A 83 -14.59 -13.44 1.04
C ARG A 83 -15.07 -13.39 2.48
N SER A 84 -14.22 -13.79 3.42
CA SER A 84 -14.50 -13.74 4.85
C SER A 84 -13.26 -13.37 5.67
N ILE A 85 -13.48 -12.62 6.75
CA ILE A 85 -12.44 -12.21 7.69
C ILE A 85 -12.90 -12.43 9.13
N GLY A 86 -12.06 -13.04 9.94
CA GLY A 86 -12.21 -13.05 11.39
C GLY A 86 -11.44 -11.90 12.00
N VAL A 87 -12.05 -11.22 12.95
CA VAL A 87 -11.40 -10.16 13.70
C VAL A 87 -11.37 -10.56 15.17
N LEU A 88 -10.17 -10.67 15.73
CA LEU A 88 -9.95 -11.04 17.13
C LEU A 88 -9.78 -9.79 17.99
N THR A 89 -10.13 -9.92 19.27
CA THR A 89 -9.78 -8.94 20.32
C THR A 89 -8.58 -9.38 21.15
N THR A 90 -8.14 -10.63 20.98
CA THR A 90 -6.98 -11.19 21.67
C THR A 90 -5.69 -10.71 21.02
N LEU A 91 -4.82 -10.09 21.80
CA LEU A 91 -3.48 -9.70 21.37
C LEU A 91 -2.65 -10.94 21.00
N MET A 92 -2.24 -11.07 19.74
CA MET A 92 -1.42 -12.19 19.28
C MET A 92 -0.01 -11.81 18.85
N TYR A 93 0.27 -10.50 18.68
CA TYR A 93 1.55 -10.02 18.19
C TYR A 93 2.05 -8.82 18.99
N LYS A 94 3.33 -8.88 19.38
CA LYS A 94 4.07 -7.78 19.98
C LYS A 94 5.09 -7.27 18.97
N TYR A 95 4.91 -6.04 18.51
CA TYR A 95 5.90 -5.33 17.70
C TYR A 95 6.92 -4.65 18.61
N GLN A 96 8.18 -4.99 18.42
CA GLN A 96 9.30 -4.44 19.17
C GLN A 96 10.11 -3.52 18.27
N ASP A 97 10.07 -2.23 18.59
CA ASP A 97 10.76 -1.17 17.86
C ASP A 97 11.67 -0.37 18.81
N ASN A 98 12.69 -1.05 19.34
CA ASN A 98 13.74 -0.41 20.15
C ASN A 98 14.71 0.42 19.29
N GLU A 99 15.60 1.20 19.92
CA GLU A 99 16.60 2.04 19.24
C GLU A 99 17.53 1.25 18.29
N GLY A 100 17.75 -0.04 18.56
CA GLY A 100 18.56 -0.92 17.71
C GLY A 100 17.83 -1.45 16.47
N SER A 101 16.54 -1.12 16.29
CA SER A 101 15.74 -1.61 15.16
C SER A 101 16.29 -1.10 13.84
N SER A 102 16.36 -1.97 12.85
CA SER A 102 16.86 -1.64 11.50
C SER A 102 16.09 -0.48 10.86
N THR A 103 14.80 -0.36 11.17
CA THR A 103 13.91 0.71 10.70
C THR A 103 14.22 2.10 11.29
N LYS A 104 15.00 2.18 12.37
CA LYS A 104 15.43 3.44 13.00
C LYS A 104 16.81 3.89 12.56
N LYS A 105 17.55 3.05 11.83
CA LYS A 105 18.75 3.51 11.13
C LYS A 105 18.28 4.33 9.94
N ASP A 106 18.89 5.51 9.75
CA ASP A 106 18.67 6.37 8.60
C ASP A 106 19.07 5.59 7.34
N THR A 107 18.08 4.93 6.78
CA THR A 107 18.24 3.99 5.70
C THR A 107 17.27 4.52 4.67
N GLY A 108 17.80 5.11 3.60
CA GLY A 108 17.05 5.59 2.44
C GLY A 108 16.37 4.44 1.67
N LEU A 109 15.67 3.56 2.39
CA LEU A 109 15.05 2.32 1.95
C LEU A 109 13.84 2.55 1.06
N ILE A 110 13.22 3.72 1.17
CA ILE A 110 12.04 4.06 0.37
C ILE A 110 12.39 5.26 -0.49
N ASN A 111 12.32 5.07 -1.80
CA ASN A 111 12.54 6.11 -2.80
C ASN A 111 11.40 6.06 -3.84
N PHE A 112 11.45 6.99 -4.81
CA PHE A 112 10.46 7.05 -5.89
C PHE A 112 10.30 5.70 -6.61
N ASP A 113 11.40 5.04 -6.97
CA ASP A 113 11.39 3.82 -7.76
C ASP A 113 10.65 2.69 -7.08
N ILE A 114 10.92 2.49 -5.80
CA ILE A 114 10.32 1.44 -4.96
C ILE A 114 8.81 1.66 -4.84
N LEU A 115 8.39 2.89 -4.54
CA LEU A 115 6.96 3.21 -4.41
C LEU A 115 6.25 3.11 -5.76
N ALA A 116 6.85 3.61 -6.83
CA ALA A 116 6.29 3.52 -8.18
C ALA A 116 6.09 2.05 -8.59
N ASP A 117 7.07 1.18 -8.34
CA ASP A 117 6.97 -0.24 -8.66
C ASP A 117 5.91 -0.94 -7.81
N CYS A 118 5.77 -0.58 -6.53
CA CYS A 118 4.70 -1.09 -5.67
C CYS A 118 3.30 -0.74 -6.23
N VAL A 119 3.08 0.53 -6.61
CA VAL A 119 1.81 0.95 -7.21
C VAL A 119 1.52 0.21 -8.50
N LEU A 120 2.49 0.15 -9.42
CA LEU A 120 2.31 -0.49 -10.72
C LEU A 120 2.01 -1.99 -10.57
N ALA A 121 2.66 -2.66 -9.61
CA ALA A 121 2.41 -4.05 -9.30
C ALA A 121 0.99 -4.26 -8.75
N ALA A 122 0.59 -3.48 -7.74
CA ALA A 122 -0.73 -3.58 -7.13
C ALA A 122 -1.84 -3.30 -8.17
N TYR A 123 -1.71 -2.23 -8.95
CA TYR A 123 -2.64 -1.88 -10.02
C TYR A 123 -2.82 -3.03 -11.03
N ARG A 124 -1.73 -3.63 -11.52
CA ARG A 124 -1.78 -4.75 -12.48
C ARG A 124 -2.45 -6.01 -11.93
N LYS A 125 -2.36 -6.23 -10.62
CA LYS A 125 -2.93 -7.42 -9.94
C LYS A 125 -4.40 -7.22 -9.60
N LEU A 126 -4.75 -6.09 -9.00
CA LEU A 126 -6.10 -5.84 -8.48
C LEU A 126 -7.10 -5.60 -9.61
N THR A 127 -6.72 -4.90 -10.68
CA THR A 127 -7.61 -4.65 -11.84
C THR A 127 -8.03 -5.92 -12.58
N LYS A 128 -7.32 -7.04 -12.36
CA LYS A 128 -7.64 -8.35 -12.94
C LYS A 128 -8.55 -9.19 -12.04
N ILE A 129 -8.87 -8.73 -10.84
CA ILE A 129 -9.78 -9.44 -9.96
C ILE A 129 -11.20 -9.34 -10.55
N PRO A 130 -11.94 -10.46 -10.72
CA PRO A 130 -13.24 -10.44 -11.40
C PRO A 130 -14.26 -9.45 -10.83
N ASP A 131 -14.19 -9.16 -9.53
CA ASP A 131 -15.09 -8.23 -8.82
C ASP A 131 -14.42 -6.87 -8.52
N TYR A 132 -13.39 -6.48 -9.28
CA TYR A 132 -12.64 -5.23 -9.06
C TYR A 132 -13.56 -4.00 -8.96
N ALA A 133 -14.60 -3.94 -9.79
CA ALA A 133 -15.56 -2.84 -9.79
C ALA A 133 -16.23 -2.61 -8.44
N SER A 134 -16.38 -3.64 -7.59
CA SER A 134 -17.04 -3.49 -6.29
C SER A 134 -16.18 -2.78 -5.23
N PHE A 135 -14.86 -2.72 -5.44
CA PHE A 135 -13.90 -2.10 -4.51
C PHE A 135 -12.90 -1.16 -5.21
N GLN A 136 -13.20 -0.80 -6.45
CA GLN A 136 -12.36 0.03 -7.31
C GLN A 136 -11.97 1.34 -6.60
N GLU A 137 -12.92 2.02 -5.98
CA GLU A 137 -12.67 3.30 -5.29
C GLU A 137 -11.57 3.21 -4.21
N GLY A 138 -11.57 2.15 -3.39
CA GLY A 138 -10.55 1.98 -2.36
C GLY A 138 -9.22 1.51 -2.91
N ALA A 139 -9.21 0.67 -3.95
CA ALA A 139 -7.99 0.30 -4.66
C ALA A 139 -7.34 1.53 -5.32
N GLU A 140 -8.15 2.38 -5.95
CA GLU A 140 -7.70 3.63 -6.56
C GLU A 140 -7.16 4.61 -5.52
N SER A 141 -7.83 4.71 -4.36
CA SER A 141 -7.35 5.51 -3.24
C SER A 141 -5.98 5.05 -2.74
N PHE A 142 -5.79 3.74 -2.61
CA PHE A 142 -4.51 3.14 -2.26
C PHE A 142 -3.40 3.53 -3.26
N TYR A 143 -3.64 3.39 -4.57
CA TYR A 143 -2.66 3.77 -5.59
C TYR A 143 -2.32 5.25 -5.52
N CYS A 144 -3.34 6.11 -5.43
CA CYS A 144 -3.15 7.56 -5.50
C CYS A 144 -2.31 8.09 -4.35
N ASN A 145 -2.53 7.59 -3.13
CA ASN A 145 -1.72 7.96 -1.97
C ASN A 145 -0.25 7.59 -2.17
N ARG A 146 0.03 6.42 -2.76
CA ARG A 146 1.40 5.97 -3.03
C ARG A 146 2.03 6.67 -4.23
N ILE A 147 1.26 7.01 -5.26
CA ILE A 147 1.71 7.87 -6.38
C ILE A 147 2.11 9.25 -5.87
N ALA A 148 1.29 9.85 -5.01
CA ALA A 148 1.58 11.16 -4.42
C ALA A 148 2.91 11.15 -3.67
N LEU A 149 3.11 10.14 -2.82
CA LEU A 149 4.35 9.97 -2.06
C LEU A 149 5.55 9.70 -2.97
N ALA A 150 5.40 8.87 -4.00
CA ALA A 150 6.46 8.66 -4.98
C ALA A 150 6.88 10.00 -5.61
N LEU A 151 5.92 10.80 -6.08
CA LEU A 151 6.21 12.09 -6.72
C LEU A 151 6.84 13.12 -5.79
N ILE A 152 6.54 13.10 -4.49
CA ILE A 152 7.26 13.90 -3.48
C ILE A 152 8.74 13.51 -3.46
N LEU A 153 9.03 12.21 -3.34
CA LEU A 153 10.40 11.73 -3.30
C LEU A 153 11.13 12.05 -4.61
N TYR A 154 10.44 11.94 -5.73
CA TYR A 154 10.96 12.33 -7.03
C TYR A 154 11.34 13.81 -7.08
N GLN A 155 10.47 14.72 -6.62
CA GLN A 155 10.78 16.15 -6.55
C GLN A 155 12.00 16.44 -5.67
N ALA A 156 12.05 15.82 -4.48
CA ALA A 156 13.19 15.99 -3.58
C ALA A 156 14.51 15.50 -4.22
N MET A 157 14.45 14.45 -5.05
CA MET A 157 15.59 13.99 -5.85
C MET A 157 15.99 14.99 -6.93
N GLU A 158 15.03 15.58 -7.68
CA GLU A 158 15.34 16.62 -8.69
C GLU A 158 16.06 17.81 -8.04
N GLU A 159 15.55 18.27 -6.88
CA GLU A 159 16.12 19.41 -6.14
C GLU A 159 17.53 19.09 -5.59
N ALA A 160 17.78 17.86 -5.14
CA ALA A 160 19.10 17.43 -4.69
C ALA A 160 20.12 17.32 -5.83
N GLU A 161 19.69 16.94 -7.03
CA GLU A 161 20.54 16.90 -8.24
C GLU A 161 20.93 18.32 -8.72
N GLU A 162 20.00 19.27 -8.71
CA GLU A 162 20.29 20.70 -9.00
C GLU A 162 21.35 21.28 -8.06
N HIS A 163 21.52 20.68 -6.87
CA HIS A 163 22.50 21.05 -5.84
C HIS A 163 23.77 20.18 -5.80
N ASN A 164 24.07 19.42 -6.86
CA ASN A 164 25.38 18.83 -7.17
C ASN A 164 25.75 17.49 -6.48
N SER A 165 25.00 16.42 -6.77
CA SER A 165 25.53 15.05 -6.63
C SER A 165 25.00 14.12 -7.75
N LEU A 166 25.94 13.42 -8.39
CA LEU A 166 25.79 12.65 -9.63
C LEU A 166 24.83 11.45 -9.56
N CYS A 167 24.04 11.20 -10.63
CA CYS A 167 24.01 9.89 -11.28
C CYS A 167 23.52 9.91 -12.75
N ALA A 168 23.90 8.88 -13.48
CA ALA A 168 23.89 8.74 -14.95
C ALA A 168 22.51 8.93 -15.61
N SER A 169 22.48 9.60 -16.77
CA SER A 169 21.27 9.88 -17.57
C SER A 169 20.34 8.68 -17.79
N ALA A 170 20.87 7.46 -17.83
CA ALA A 170 20.07 6.24 -17.96
C ALA A 170 19.16 5.97 -16.76
N ILE A 171 19.57 6.31 -15.53
CA ILE A 171 18.73 6.19 -14.33
C ILE A 171 17.62 7.25 -14.41
N TRP A 172 17.97 8.47 -14.83
CA TRP A 172 17.01 9.54 -15.01
C TRP A 172 15.92 9.19 -16.05
N ASP A 173 16.32 8.64 -17.20
CA ASP A 173 15.37 8.20 -18.23
C ASP A 173 14.39 7.13 -17.71
N GLN A 174 14.88 6.21 -16.87
CA GLN A 174 14.03 5.20 -16.21
C GLN A 174 13.04 5.84 -15.24
N LEU A 175 13.49 6.79 -14.43
CA LEU A 175 12.62 7.54 -13.50
C LEU A 175 11.52 8.29 -14.26
N GLN A 176 11.87 8.97 -15.36
CA GLN A 176 10.90 9.66 -16.22
C GLN A 176 9.90 8.69 -16.86
N GLN A 177 10.37 7.54 -17.34
CA GLN A 177 9.50 6.52 -17.92
C GLN A 177 8.50 6.01 -16.88
N LYS A 178 8.94 5.71 -15.66
CA LYS A 178 8.05 5.29 -14.57
C LYS A 178 7.06 6.39 -14.19
N LYS A 179 7.50 7.64 -14.12
CA LYS A 179 6.62 8.80 -13.88
C LYS A 179 5.53 8.89 -14.96
N ALA A 180 5.88 8.68 -16.23
CA ALA A 180 4.91 8.63 -17.32
C ALA A 180 3.91 7.48 -17.14
N LEU A 181 4.35 6.30 -16.71
CA LEU A 181 3.45 5.18 -16.39
C LEU A 181 2.52 5.50 -15.21
N LEU A 182 3.03 6.15 -14.16
CA LEU A 182 2.19 6.59 -13.03
C LEU A 182 1.13 7.61 -13.48
N LYS A 183 1.41 8.45 -14.48
CA LYS A 183 0.43 9.38 -15.07
C LYS A 183 -0.72 8.64 -15.77
N GLU A 184 -0.42 7.53 -16.44
CA GLU A 184 -1.45 6.69 -17.06
C GLU A 184 -2.29 5.97 -16.00
N VAL A 185 -1.68 5.45 -14.94
CA VAL A 185 -2.42 4.90 -13.80
C VAL A 185 -3.30 5.98 -13.18
N TYR A 186 -2.74 7.13 -12.85
CA TYR A 186 -3.48 8.26 -12.26
C TYR A 186 -4.69 8.67 -13.09
N ARG A 187 -4.56 8.81 -14.42
CA ARG A 187 -5.69 9.14 -15.29
C ARG A 187 -6.82 8.13 -15.22
N GLN A 188 -6.50 6.86 -15.05
CA GLN A 188 -7.48 5.78 -14.97
C GLN A 188 -8.08 5.69 -13.58
N THR A 189 -7.31 5.98 -12.54
CA THR A 189 -7.70 5.80 -11.13
C THR A 189 -8.29 7.07 -10.50
N VAL A 190 -8.18 8.23 -11.14
CA VAL A 190 -8.54 9.54 -10.53
C VAL A 190 -9.63 10.30 -11.26
N ARG A 191 -10.00 9.91 -12.48
CA ARG A 191 -10.70 10.79 -13.42
C ARG A 191 -11.86 11.57 -12.78
N GLU A 192 -12.56 11.02 -11.79
CA GLU A 192 -13.57 11.73 -10.99
C GLU A 192 -13.67 11.28 -9.50
N ASN A 193 -12.59 11.00 -8.76
CA ASN A 193 -12.71 10.47 -7.38
C ASN A 193 -12.66 11.57 -6.27
N PRO A 194 -13.82 12.04 -5.74
CA PRO A 194 -13.88 13.05 -4.69
C PRO A 194 -13.38 12.56 -3.31
N ALA A 195 -13.32 11.25 -3.10
CA ALA A 195 -12.83 10.66 -1.85
C ALA A 195 -11.30 10.72 -1.71
N LEU A 196 -10.55 11.08 -2.76
CA LEU A 196 -9.11 11.33 -2.67
C LEU A 196 -8.76 12.64 -1.94
N ASN A 197 -9.68 13.61 -1.96
CA ASN A 197 -9.41 14.96 -1.47
C ASN A 197 -9.17 15.04 0.05
N PRO A 198 -9.85 14.27 0.92
CA PRO A 198 -9.58 14.27 2.36
C PRO A 198 -8.25 13.63 2.77
N TYR A 199 -7.74 12.65 2.00
CA TYR A 199 -6.58 11.85 2.41
C TYR A 199 -5.24 12.39 1.88
N LEU A 200 -5.27 13.31 0.92
CA LEU A 200 -4.06 13.96 0.41
C LEU A 200 -3.76 15.26 1.16
N SER A 201 -2.51 15.44 1.57
CA SER A 201 -2.03 16.71 2.12
C SER A 201 -2.07 17.82 1.05
N VAL A 202 -2.01 19.08 1.49
CA VAL A 202 -1.96 20.23 0.57
C VAL A 202 -0.76 20.12 -0.37
N GLU A 203 0.39 19.72 0.17
CA GLU A 203 1.63 19.49 -0.58
C GLU A 203 1.46 18.36 -1.61
N GLN A 204 0.91 17.21 -1.21
CA GLN A 204 0.64 16.10 -2.12
C GLN A 204 -0.26 16.52 -3.28
N LYS A 205 -1.30 17.33 -3.01
CA LYS A 205 -2.18 17.87 -4.06
C LYS A 205 -1.45 18.82 -5.00
N GLN A 206 -0.57 19.67 -4.49
CA GLN A 206 0.21 20.59 -5.31
C GLN A 206 1.19 19.84 -6.21
N ILE A 207 1.85 18.80 -5.69
CA ILE A 207 2.79 17.97 -6.44
C ILE A 207 2.07 17.15 -7.51
N ILE A 208 0.95 16.52 -7.15
CA ILE A 208 0.09 15.84 -8.13
C ILE A 208 -0.32 16.82 -9.24
N ARG A 209 -0.76 18.04 -8.91
CA ARG A 209 -1.10 19.07 -9.91
C ARG A 209 0.08 19.47 -10.78
N LYS A 210 1.27 19.64 -10.20
CA LYS A 210 2.50 20.01 -10.93
C LYS A 210 2.93 18.96 -11.94
N TYR A 211 2.83 17.69 -11.59
CA TYR A 211 3.43 16.60 -12.36
C TYR A 211 2.43 15.75 -13.17
N LEU A 212 1.17 15.65 -12.75
CA LEU A 212 0.18 14.73 -13.35
C LEU A 212 -1.01 15.41 -14.02
N MET A 213 -1.36 16.65 -13.64
CA MET A 213 -2.42 17.44 -14.30
C MET A 213 -1.83 18.31 -15.42
#